data_AF-A0AA37PHK1-F1
#
_entry.id   AF-A0AA37PHK1-F1
#
_cell.length_a   1.000
_cell.length_b   1.000
_cell.length_c   1.000
_cell.angle_alpha   90.00
_cell.angle_beta   90.00
_cell.angle_gamma   90.00
#
_symmetry.space_group_name_H-M   'P 1'
#
loop_
_entity.id
_entity.type
_entity.pdbx_description
1 polymer ?
#
loop_
_entity_poly.entity_id
_entity_poly.type
_entity_poly.pdbx_seq_one_letter_code
_entity_poly.pdbx_strand_id
1 'polypeptide(L)'
;MDEYHIKHTPWYQASVEAFIAKAMKQDLTRPDDPNSTSNPDMVVAARLRPVLEDEVAAGLIRSVFPRKSGNGAIDIHQIRKHIKPLGPPTLISTSVRLDRAYGPEDTSEQIYQDLVQPLVPWAWGGGVSTMFAYGQTGSGKTFTVSAIEKLVAQSLMSKDLEGERKVYACIIELAGNSSFGKPIEFGLARSNLS
;
A
#
# COMPACT_ATOMS: atom_id res chain seq x y z
N MET A 1 5.33 19.65 15.54
CA MET A 1 4.73 20.32 14.37
C MET A 1 4.64 21.81 14.68
N ASP A 2 4.95 22.71 13.73
CA ASP A 2 4.95 24.15 14.03
C ASP A 2 3.55 24.64 14.42
N GLU A 3 3.48 25.60 15.34
CA GLU A 3 2.25 26.24 15.84
C GLU A 3 1.27 26.67 14.73
N TYR A 4 1.82 27.09 13.58
CA TYR A 4 1.04 27.45 12.39
C TYR A 4 0.19 26.29 11.84
N HIS A 5 0.75 25.08 11.76
CA HIS A 5 0.01 23.93 11.22
C HIS A 5 -1.12 23.54 12.15
N ILE A 6 -0.87 23.52 13.46
CA ILE A 6 -1.87 23.21 14.49
C ILE A 6 -3.03 24.21 14.42
N LYS A 7 -2.71 25.51 14.36
CA LYS A 7 -3.72 26.58 14.23
C LYS A 7 -4.62 26.43 13.00
N HIS A 8 -4.07 25.93 11.90
CA HIS A 8 -4.79 25.82 10.63
C HIS A 8 -5.33 24.41 10.33
N THR A 9 -5.21 23.46 11.27
CA THR A 9 -5.74 22.09 11.12
C THR A 9 -7.23 22.04 10.74
N PRO A 10 -8.15 22.76 11.43
CA PRO A 10 -9.57 22.70 11.08
C PRO A 10 -9.85 23.21 9.65
N TRP A 11 -9.20 24.31 9.26
CA TRP A 11 -9.30 24.85 7.90
C TRP A 11 -8.75 23.87 6.86
N TYR A 12 -7.64 23.20 7.17
CA TYR A 12 -7.03 22.22 6.28
C TYR A 12 -7.95 21.02 6.05
N GLN A 13 -8.51 20.46 7.13
CA GLN A 13 -9.45 19.34 7.04
C GLN A 13 -10.66 19.69 6.17
N ALA A 14 -11.30 20.84 6.42
CA ALA A 14 -12.42 21.31 5.60
C ALA A 14 -12.03 21.53 4.13
N SER A 15 -10.83 22.05 3.86
CA SER A 15 -10.34 22.28 2.50
C SER A 15 -10.06 20.96 1.75
N VAL A 16 -9.52 19.96 2.45
CA VAL A 16 -9.29 18.62 1.90
C VAL A 16 -10.61 17.91 1.63
N GLU A 17 -11.59 17.98 2.55
CA GLU A 17 -12.93 17.42 2.34
C GLU A 17 -13.62 18.02 1.12
N ALA A 18 -13.55 19.35 0.97
CA ALA A 18 -14.08 20.04 -0.21
C ALA A 18 -13.37 19.60 -1.50
N PHE A 19 -12.05 19.40 -1.46
CA PHE A 19 -11.29 18.87 -2.60
C PHE A 19 -11.73 17.45 -2.95
N ILE A 20 -11.83 16.55 -1.97
CA ILE A 20 -12.25 15.16 -2.17
C ILE A 20 -13.65 15.12 -2.80
N ALA A 21 -14.61 15.89 -2.27
CA ALA A 21 -15.96 15.95 -2.82
C ALA A 21 -16.00 16.41 -4.29
N LYS A 22 -15.13 17.36 -4.65
CA LYS A 22 -14.96 17.81 -6.05
C LYS A 22 -14.31 16.73 -6.92
N ALA A 23 -13.23 16.11 -6.44
CA ALA A 23 -12.50 15.07 -7.16
C ALA A 23 -13.38 13.84 -7.43
N MET A 24 -14.20 13.42 -6.46
CA MET A 24 -15.15 12.32 -6.63
C MET A 24 -16.15 12.57 -7.77
N LYS A 25 -16.69 13.79 -7.87
CA LYS A 25 -17.60 14.16 -8.98
C LYS A 25 -16.88 14.10 -10.33
N GLN A 26 -15.62 14.50 -10.38
CA GLN A 26 -14.82 14.47 -11.61
C GLN A 26 -14.45 13.04 -12.03
N ASP A 27 -14.06 12.18 -11.09
CA ASP A 27 -13.73 10.77 -11.36
C ASP A 27 -14.94 10.02 -11.94
N LEU A 28 -16.16 10.26 -11.43
CA LEU A 28 -17.40 9.66 -11.97
C LEU A 28 -17.69 10.06 -13.42
N THR A 29 -17.17 11.20 -13.86
CA THR A 29 -17.43 11.76 -15.20
C THR A 29 -16.32 11.50 -16.19
N ARG A 30 -15.17 10.96 -15.74
CA ARG A 30 -13.99 10.78 -16.59
C ARG A 30 -13.94 9.33 -17.08
N PRO A 31 -13.99 9.08 -18.40
CA PRO A 31 -13.73 7.74 -18.92
C PRO A 31 -12.30 7.30 -18.56
N ASP A 32 -12.09 5.99 -18.44
CA ASP A 32 -10.76 5.41 -18.23
C ASP A 32 -9.77 5.98 -19.25
N ASP A 33 -8.57 6.32 -18.80
CA ASP A 33 -7.55 6.90 -19.66
C ASP A 33 -7.13 5.83 -20.70
N PRO A 34 -7.42 6.02 -21.99
CA PRO A 34 -7.13 5.03 -23.02
C PRO A 34 -5.62 4.80 -23.19
N ASN A 35 -4.79 5.66 -22.61
CA ASN A 35 -3.33 5.56 -22.62
C ASN A 35 -2.76 4.91 -21.34
N SER A 36 -3.58 4.47 -20.39
CA SER A 36 -3.10 3.63 -19.28
C SER A 36 -2.86 2.22 -19.81
N THR A 37 -1.64 1.95 -20.26
CA THR A 37 -1.20 0.58 -20.54
C THR A 37 -0.98 -0.15 -19.23
N SER A 38 -1.96 -0.97 -18.83
CA SER A 38 -1.77 -1.92 -17.72
C SER A 38 -0.70 -2.93 -18.12
N ASN A 39 0.41 -2.98 -17.39
CA ASN A 39 1.37 -4.06 -17.54
C ASN A 39 0.99 -5.18 -16.55
N PRO A 40 0.49 -6.33 -17.01
CA PRO A 40 0.11 -7.42 -16.10
C PRO A 40 1.32 -8.03 -15.37
N ASP A 41 2.54 -7.86 -15.88
CA ASP A 41 3.75 -8.47 -15.34
C ASP A 41 4.36 -7.67 -14.18
N MET A 42 3.99 -6.40 -14.02
CA MET A 42 4.51 -5.52 -12.98
C MET A 42 3.42 -4.59 -12.47
N VAL A 43 3.09 -4.73 -11.19
CA VAL A 43 2.11 -3.89 -10.50
C VAL A 43 2.82 -3.07 -9.43
N VAL A 44 2.66 -1.75 -9.48
CA VAL A 44 3.13 -0.80 -8.48
C VAL A 44 1.95 -0.31 -7.66
N ALA A 45 1.99 -0.60 -6.36
CA ALA A 45 0.96 -0.19 -5.43
C ALA A 45 1.51 0.65 -4.27
N ALA A 46 0.73 1.61 -3.78
CA ALA A 46 0.99 2.29 -2.52
C ALA A 46 0.05 1.82 -1.42
N ARG A 47 0.57 1.65 -0.21
CA ARG A 47 -0.23 1.44 1.00
C ARG A 47 0.01 2.58 1.98
N LEU A 48 -1.06 3.23 2.40
CA LEU A 48 -1.02 4.20 3.48
C LEU A 48 -1.41 3.52 4.78
N ARG A 49 -0.55 3.62 5.80
CA ARG A 49 -0.92 3.18 7.14
C ARG A 49 -1.85 4.21 7.83
N PRO A 50 -2.64 3.79 8.83
CA PRO A 50 -3.29 4.71 9.75
C PRO A 50 -2.31 5.67 10.42
N VAL A 51 -2.81 6.85 10.78
CA VAL A 51 -2.11 7.78 11.67
C VAL A 51 -2.16 7.18 13.07
N LEU A 52 -1.01 7.08 13.74
CA LEU A 52 -0.90 6.47 15.06
C LEU A 52 -1.42 7.43 16.14
N GLU A 53 -1.83 6.90 17.28
CA GLU A 53 -2.36 7.69 18.39
C GLU A 53 -1.37 8.77 18.86
N ASP A 54 -0.08 8.42 18.97
CA ASP A 54 0.98 9.36 19.33
C ASP A 54 1.15 10.48 18.29
N GLU A 55 0.93 10.17 17.02
CA GLU A 55 0.99 11.15 15.93
C GLU A 55 -0.19 12.11 16.01
N VAL A 56 -1.39 11.59 16.30
CA VAL A 56 -2.58 12.41 16.57
C VAL A 56 -2.36 13.30 17.78
N ALA A 57 -1.83 12.75 18.88
CA ALA A 57 -1.51 13.49 20.10
C ALA A 57 -0.46 14.58 19.86
N ALA A 58 0.49 14.35 18.96
CA ALA A 58 1.48 15.33 18.52
C ALA A 58 0.92 16.38 17.53
N GLY A 59 -0.38 16.32 17.21
CA GLY A 59 -1.06 17.22 16.29
C GLY A 59 -0.68 16.99 14.82
N LEU A 60 -0.13 15.82 14.47
CA LEU A 60 0.16 15.47 13.09
C LEU A 60 -1.13 15.16 12.34
N ILE A 61 -1.20 15.65 11.11
CA ILE A 61 -2.37 15.53 10.25
C ILE A 61 -2.01 14.71 9.01
N ARG A 62 -2.97 13.91 8.55
CA ARG A 62 -2.83 13.13 7.31
C ARG A 62 -2.80 14.07 6.11
N SER A 63 -1.82 13.88 5.23
CA SER A 63 -1.66 14.66 3.99
C SER A 63 -1.87 13.89 2.70
N VAL A 64 -1.97 12.56 2.76
CA VAL A 64 -2.05 11.69 1.58
C VAL A 64 -3.38 10.94 1.61
N PHE A 65 -4.09 10.92 0.48
CA PHE A 65 -5.45 10.42 0.36
C PHE A 65 -5.63 9.63 -0.95
N PRO A 66 -5.67 8.29 -0.88
CA PRO A 66 -6.07 7.45 -2.01
C PRO A 66 -7.52 7.75 -2.40
N ARG A 67 -7.79 7.81 -3.71
CA ARG A 67 -9.16 7.95 -4.20
C ARG A 67 -9.91 6.63 -4.08
N LYS A 68 -11.16 6.70 -3.61
CA LYS A 68 -12.06 5.54 -3.48
C LYS A 68 -12.45 4.90 -4.81
N SER A 69 -12.18 5.56 -5.94
CA SER A 69 -12.42 5.01 -7.28
C SER A 69 -11.56 3.78 -7.57
N GLY A 70 -10.52 3.49 -6.77
CA GLY A 70 -9.68 2.30 -6.92
C GLY A 70 -8.74 2.36 -8.13
N ASN A 71 -8.76 3.45 -8.89
CA ASN A 71 -7.96 3.68 -10.10
C ASN A 71 -6.48 4.01 -9.82
N GLY A 72 -6.03 3.77 -8.58
CA GLY A 72 -4.67 4.04 -8.12
C GLY A 72 -4.31 5.52 -7.99
N ALA A 73 -5.27 6.46 -8.13
CA ALA A 73 -5.01 7.88 -7.91
C ALA A 73 -4.85 8.19 -6.41
N ILE A 74 -3.87 9.04 -6.11
CA ILE A 74 -3.52 9.46 -4.75
C ILE A 74 -3.35 10.97 -4.76
N ASP A 75 -4.09 11.64 -3.89
CA ASP A 75 -4.00 13.08 -3.69
C ASP A 75 -3.11 13.41 -2.48
N ILE A 76 -2.19 14.34 -2.65
CA ILE A 76 -1.23 14.82 -1.65
C ILE A 76 -1.51 16.29 -1.40
N HIS A 77 -1.83 16.63 -0.15
CA HIS A 77 -2.28 17.96 0.26
C HIS A 77 -1.31 18.58 1.27
N GLN A 78 -0.82 19.78 0.98
CA GLN A 78 0.12 20.51 1.83
C GLN A 78 -0.38 21.92 2.14
N ILE A 79 -0.13 22.38 3.36
CA ILE A 79 -0.40 23.76 3.77
C ILE A 79 0.80 24.63 3.36
N ARG A 80 0.58 25.60 2.47
CA ARG A 80 1.58 26.63 2.16
C ARG A 80 1.38 27.83 3.08
N LYS A 81 2.43 28.17 3.85
CA LYS A 81 2.50 29.42 4.61
C LYS A 81 2.79 30.58 3.65
N HIS A 82 2.03 31.66 3.74
CA HIS A 82 2.35 32.90 3.03
C HIS A 82 3.39 33.71 3.82
N ILE A 83 4.38 34.26 3.13
CA ILE A 83 5.43 35.11 3.73
C ILE A 83 4.88 36.49 4.12
N LYS A 84 3.74 36.91 3.54
CA LYS A 84 3.08 38.18 3.85
C LYS A 84 2.02 38.00 4.95
N PRO A 85 1.86 38.97 5.89
CA PRO A 85 1.19 38.73 7.16
C PRO A 85 -0.36 38.68 7.13
N LEU A 86 -1.03 38.63 5.96
CA LEU A 86 -2.50 38.84 5.90
C LEU A 86 -3.31 37.89 4.99
N GLY A 87 -2.71 36.84 4.41
CA GLY A 87 -3.46 35.89 3.56
C GLY A 87 -3.90 34.63 4.33
N PRO A 88 -5.09 34.06 4.07
CA PRO A 88 -5.40 32.72 4.53
C PRO A 88 -4.39 31.71 3.95
N PRO A 89 -4.11 30.59 4.64
CA PRO A 89 -3.25 29.53 4.10
C PRO A 89 -3.76 29.06 2.74
N THR A 90 -2.86 28.52 1.92
CA THR A 90 -3.23 27.93 0.63
C THR A 90 -2.99 26.44 0.64
N LEU A 91 -3.97 25.68 0.16
CA LEU A 91 -3.88 24.24 -0.01
C LEU A 91 -3.17 23.96 -1.33
N ILE A 92 -1.95 23.43 -1.28
CA ILE A 92 -1.29 22.87 -2.45
C ILE A 92 -1.73 21.42 -2.56
N SER A 93 -2.27 21.04 -3.71
CA SER A 93 -2.69 19.67 -3.99
C SER A 93 -1.96 19.14 -5.21
N THR A 94 -1.36 17.95 -5.07
CA THR A 94 -0.72 17.22 -6.16
C THR A 94 -1.35 15.84 -6.24
N SER A 95 -1.69 15.39 -7.43
CA SER A 95 -2.21 14.04 -7.66
C SER A 95 -1.17 13.20 -8.38
N VAL A 96 -0.96 11.98 -7.89
CA VAL A 96 -0.16 10.95 -8.57
C VAL A 96 -1.05 9.75 -8.86
N ARG A 97 -0.65 8.91 -9.82
CA ARG A 97 -1.38 7.69 -10.17
C ARG A 97 -0.43 6.51 -10.20
N LEU A 98 -0.83 5.43 -9.54
CA LEU A 98 -0.19 4.12 -9.54
C LEU A 98 -1.17 3.09 -10.11
N ASP A 99 -0.78 1.83 -10.15
CA ASP A 99 -1.69 0.75 -10.55
C ASP A 99 -2.74 0.51 -9.46
N ARG A 100 -2.33 0.56 -8.18
CA ARG A 100 -3.23 0.47 -7.03
C ARG A 100 -2.83 1.40 -5.89
N ALA A 101 -3.81 1.78 -5.09
CA ALA A 101 -3.60 2.57 -3.89
C ALA A 101 -4.54 2.09 -2.77
N TYR A 102 -3.96 1.77 -1.62
CA TYR A 102 -4.65 1.29 -0.44
C TYR A 102 -4.57 2.34 0.66
N GLY A 103 -5.72 2.67 1.25
CA GLY A 103 -5.87 3.55 2.37
C GLY A 103 -5.70 2.87 3.74
N PRO A 104 -5.86 3.65 4.82
CA PRO A 104 -5.72 3.17 6.20
C PRO A 104 -6.66 2.03 6.59
N GLU A 105 -7.83 1.95 5.95
CA GLU A 105 -8.86 0.95 6.25
C GLU A 105 -8.62 -0.38 5.50
N ASP A 106 -7.72 -0.40 4.51
CA ASP A 106 -7.46 -1.58 3.70
C ASP A 106 -6.53 -2.57 4.43
N THR A 107 -6.96 -3.83 4.45
CA THR A 107 -6.30 -4.88 5.22
C THR A 107 -5.14 -5.51 4.46
N SER A 108 -4.24 -6.18 5.17
CA SER A 108 -3.16 -6.94 4.53
C SER A 108 -3.73 -8.12 3.72
N GLU A 109 -4.86 -8.68 4.15
CA GLU A 109 -5.60 -9.75 3.49
C GLU A 109 -6.16 -9.28 2.14
N GLN A 110 -6.74 -8.08 2.09
CA GLN A 110 -7.22 -7.49 0.84
C GLN A 110 -6.07 -7.23 -0.13
N ILE A 111 -4.96 -6.67 0.35
CA ILE A 111 -3.75 -6.47 -0.48
C ILE A 111 -3.21 -7.81 -0.99
N TYR A 112 -3.20 -8.84 -0.14
CA TYR A 112 -2.82 -10.19 -0.53
C TYR A 112 -3.71 -10.73 -1.65
N GLN A 113 -5.03 -10.68 -1.48
CA GLN A 113 -6.00 -11.14 -2.48
C GLN A 113 -5.83 -10.43 -3.82
N ASP A 114 -5.64 -9.10 -3.78
CA ASP A 114 -5.56 -8.28 -4.97
C ASP A 114 -4.24 -8.43 -5.74
N LEU A 115 -3.11 -8.62 -5.04
CA LEU A 115 -1.78 -8.51 -5.63
C LEU A 115 -0.94 -9.78 -5.59
N VAL A 116 -1.06 -10.59 -4.54
CA VAL A 116 -0.11 -11.67 -4.26
C VAL A 116 -0.74 -13.04 -4.47
N GLN A 117 -2.03 -13.20 -4.16
CA GLN A 117 -2.77 -14.44 -4.36
C GLN A 117 -2.71 -14.92 -5.83
N PRO A 118 -2.80 -14.06 -6.86
CA PRO A 118 -2.63 -14.49 -8.25
C PRO A 118 -1.20 -14.99 -8.57
N LEU A 119 -0.20 -14.56 -7.80
CA LEU A 119 1.20 -14.94 -8.00
C LEU A 119 1.53 -16.32 -7.41
N VAL A 120 0.70 -16.84 -6.51
CA VAL A 120 0.92 -18.13 -5.84
C VAL A 120 0.77 -19.31 -6.82
N PRO A 121 -0.32 -19.44 -7.62
CA PRO A 121 -0.43 -20.50 -8.63
C PRO A 121 0.67 -20.42 -9.70
N TRP A 122 1.10 -19.20 -10.08
CA TRP A 122 2.20 -19.00 -11.02
C TRP A 122 3.51 -19.62 -10.49
N ALA A 123 3.86 -19.31 -9.23
CA ALA A 123 5.04 -19.89 -8.59
C ALA A 123 4.91 -21.41 -8.41
N TRP A 124 3.72 -21.91 -8.08
CA TRP A 124 3.44 -23.34 -7.97
C TRP A 124 3.61 -24.10 -9.30
N GLY A 125 3.31 -23.43 -10.42
CA GLY A 125 3.53 -23.91 -11.78
C GLY A 125 5.01 -23.95 -12.21
N GLY A 126 5.93 -23.48 -11.38
CA GLY A 126 7.36 -23.38 -11.68
C GLY A 126 7.81 -22.00 -12.17
N GLY A 127 6.90 -21.01 -12.19
CA GLY A 127 7.24 -19.62 -12.44
C GLY A 127 7.97 -18.96 -11.27
N VAL A 128 8.49 -17.75 -11.48
CA VAL A 128 9.08 -16.92 -10.43
C VAL A 128 8.20 -15.71 -10.20
N SER A 129 7.83 -15.48 -8.94
CA SER A 129 7.07 -14.32 -8.47
C SER A 129 7.91 -13.54 -7.48
N THR A 130 7.92 -12.21 -7.60
CA THR A 130 8.68 -11.35 -6.68
C THR A 130 7.80 -10.22 -6.17
N MET A 131 7.84 -9.98 -4.86
CA MET A 131 7.18 -8.83 -4.22
C MET A 131 8.21 -8.08 -3.39
N PHE A 132 8.23 -6.75 -3.56
CA PHE A 132 9.05 -5.85 -2.76
C PHE A 132 8.16 -4.87 -1.98
N ALA A 133 8.54 -4.59 -0.74
CA ALA A 133 7.95 -3.49 0.02
C ALA A 133 8.99 -2.37 0.18
N TYR A 134 8.66 -1.17 -0.28
CA TYR A 134 9.54 0.00 -0.20
C TYR A 134 8.90 1.14 0.61
N GLY A 135 9.73 2.00 1.19
CA GLY A 135 9.31 3.15 1.97
C GLY A 135 10.20 3.45 3.16
N GLN A 136 9.96 4.59 3.82
CA GLN A 136 10.72 5.02 5.00
C GLN A 136 10.53 4.10 6.22
N THR A 137 11.40 4.21 7.22
CA THR A 137 11.20 3.56 8.52
C THR A 137 9.88 4.00 9.15
N GLY A 138 9.16 3.05 9.74
CA GLY A 138 7.83 3.32 10.32
C GLY A 138 6.67 3.39 9.33
N SER A 139 6.87 3.16 8.03
CA SER A 139 5.77 3.20 7.03
C SER A 139 4.88 1.94 6.99
N GLY A 140 5.23 0.89 7.74
CA GLY A 140 4.44 -0.36 7.76
C GLY A 140 4.90 -1.45 6.78
N LYS A 141 6.12 -1.36 6.22
CA LYS A 141 6.70 -2.43 5.37
C LYS A 141 6.68 -3.80 6.04
N THR A 142 7.31 -3.92 7.21
CA THR A 142 7.40 -5.19 7.96
C THR A 142 6.01 -5.70 8.34
N PHE A 143 5.12 -4.80 8.80
CA PHE A 143 3.73 -5.14 9.10
C PHE A 143 3.01 -5.79 7.90
N THR A 144 3.21 -5.24 6.70
CA THR A 144 2.61 -5.75 5.47
C THR A 144 3.25 -7.06 5.03
N VAL A 145 4.57 -7.12 4.95
CA VAL A 145 5.31 -8.30 4.47
C VAL A 145 5.07 -9.50 5.37
N SER A 146 5.13 -9.34 6.70
CA SER A 146 4.92 -10.45 7.63
C SER A 146 3.49 -11.00 7.61
N ALA A 147 2.49 -10.17 7.30
CA ALA A 147 1.11 -10.64 7.10
C ALA A 147 0.98 -11.42 5.78
N ILE A 148 1.53 -10.87 4.69
CA ILE A 148 1.51 -11.50 3.37
C ILE A 148 2.26 -12.84 3.40
N GLU A 149 3.41 -12.92 4.06
CA GLU A 149 4.19 -14.16 4.21
C GLU A 149 3.34 -15.29 4.83
N LYS A 150 2.60 -14.97 5.89
CA LYS A 150 1.68 -15.94 6.54
C LYS A 150 0.57 -16.38 5.60
N LEU A 151 -0.03 -15.45 4.86
CA LEU A 151 -1.10 -15.75 3.90
C LEU A 151 -0.59 -16.60 2.72
N VAL A 152 0.61 -16.31 2.21
CA VAL A 152 1.28 -17.14 1.18
C VAL A 152 1.52 -18.55 1.72
N ALA A 153 2.06 -18.69 2.93
CA ALA A 153 2.27 -19.99 3.54
C ALA A 153 0.94 -20.76 3.70
N GLN A 154 -0.14 -20.10 4.14
CA GLN A 154 -1.47 -20.71 4.23
C GLN A 154 -1.97 -21.19 2.88
N SER A 155 -1.83 -20.38 1.82
CA SER A 155 -2.28 -20.76 0.47
C SER A 155 -1.44 -21.87 -0.15
N LEU A 156 -0.12 -21.89 0.06
CA LEU A 156 0.74 -22.98 -0.40
C LEU A 156 0.44 -24.31 0.33
N MET A 157 0.05 -24.24 1.59
CA MET A 157 -0.31 -25.42 2.38
C MET A 157 -1.80 -25.79 2.26
N SER A 158 -2.59 -25.03 1.51
CA SER A 158 -3.98 -25.34 1.20
C SER A 158 -4.08 -26.53 0.25
N LYS A 159 -5.27 -27.12 0.13
CA LYS A 159 -5.54 -28.21 -0.83
C LYS A 159 -6.02 -27.70 -2.19
N ASP A 160 -5.94 -26.39 -2.41
CA ASP A 160 -6.52 -25.73 -3.59
C ASP A 160 -5.59 -25.76 -4.81
N LEU A 161 -4.34 -26.19 -4.63
CA LEU A 161 -3.34 -26.33 -5.68
C LEU A 161 -3.15 -27.79 -6.07
N GLU A 162 -3.23 -28.09 -7.37
CA GLU A 162 -3.07 -29.45 -7.88
C GLU A 162 -1.62 -29.97 -7.75
N GLY A 163 -1.48 -31.23 -7.34
CA GLY A 163 -0.20 -31.92 -7.22
C GLY A 163 0.43 -31.87 -5.83
N GLU A 164 1.53 -32.61 -5.68
CA GLU A 164 2.32 -32.70 -4.44
C GLU A 164 3.69 -32.05 -4.68
N ARG A 165 4.08 -31.13 -3.79
CA ARG A 165 5.40 -30.50 -3.84
C ARG A 165 6.01 -30.37 -2.45
N LYS A 166 7.34 -30.38 -2.42
CA LYS A 166 8.12 -30.00 -1.25
C LYS A 166 8.25 -28.48 -1.23
N VAL A 167 7.92 -27.86 -0.10
CA VAL A 167 7.99 -26.40 0.06
C VAL A 167 9.16 -26.08 0.98
N TYR A 168 10.05 -25.20 0.52
CA TYR A 168 11.20 -24.75 1.28
C TYR A 168 11.06 -23.25 1.53
N ALA A 169 11.47 -22.78 2.72
CA ALA A 169 11.52 -21.36 3.03
C ALA A 169 12.93 -20.94 3.44
N CYS A 170 13.29 -19.72 3.08
CA CYS A 170 14.54 -19.11 3.48
C CYS A 170 14.28 -17.65 3.84
N ILE A 171 14.76 -17.23 5.01
CA ILE A 171 14.71 -15.84 5.44
C ILE A 171 16.16 -15.35 5.53
N ILE A 172 16.44 -14.28 4.79
CA ILE A 172 17.76 -13.65 4.72
C ILE A 172 17.59 -12.16 5.05
N GLU A 173 18.40 -11.68 5.98
CA GLU A 173 18.54 -10.26 6.27
C GLU A 173 19.81 -9.73 5.62
N LEU A 174 19.69 -8.61 4.89
CA LEU A 174 20.82 -7.92 4.27
C LEU A 174 21.11 -6.63 5.05
N ALA A 175 22.34 -6.49 5.54
CA ALA A 175 22.79 -5.30 6.27
C ALA A 175 24.16 -4.85 5.73
N GLY A 176 24.17 -3.76 4.97
CA GLY A 176 25.37 -3.29 4.28
C GLY A 176 25.88 -4.32 3.28
N ASN A 177 27.15 -4.74 3.42
CA ASN A 177 27.75 -5.80 2.60
C ASN A 177 27.65 -7.20 3.22
N SER A 178 26.84 -7.38 4.26
CA SER A 178 26.70 -8.65 4.96
C SER A 178 25.29 -9.23 4.78
N SER A 179 25.22 -10.57 4.69
CA SER A 179 23.97 -11.32 4.68
C SER A 179 23.92 -12.30 5.84
N PHE A 180 22.77 -12.40 6.49
CA PHE A 180 22.52 -13.34 7.59
C PHE A 180 21.31 -14.20 7.22
N GLY A 181 21.46 -15.52 7.20
CA GLY A 181 20.40 -16.44 6.79
C GLY A 181 20.14 -17.54 7.82
N LYS A 182 18.87 -17.95 7.95
CA LYS A 182 18.47 -19.18 8.65
C LYS A 182 17.63 -20.03 7.70
N PRO A 183 18.10 -21.21 7.28
CA PRO A 183 17.28 -22.16 6.54
C PRO A 183 16.15 -22.67 7.43
N ILE A 184 14.92 -22.72 6.90
CA ILE A 184 13.79 -23.34 7.58
C ILE A 184 13.12 -24.31 6.60
N GLU A 185 13.22 -25.60 6.88
CA GLU A 185 12.50 -26.62 6.10
C GLU A 185 11.05 -26.68 6.57
N PHE A 186 10.12 -26.38 5.66
CA PHE A 186 8.69 -26.61 5.90
C PHE A 186 8.30 -27.96 5.30
N GLY A 187 7.31 -28.62 5.90
CA GLY A 187 6.91 -29.98 5.57
C GLY A 187 6.37 -30.16 4.14
N LEU A 188 5.89 -31.36 3.86
CA LEU A 188 5.27 -31.69 2.58
C LEU A 188 3.90 -31.00 2.42
N ALA A 189 3.69 -30.28 1.31
CA ALA A 189 2.37 -29.80 0.92
C ALA A 189 1.69 -30.86 0.04
N ARG A 190 0.55 -31.39 0.51
CA ARG A 190 -0.21 -32.46 -0.17
C ARG A 190 -1.62 -31.99 -0.52
N SER A 191 -1.97 -32.05 -1.79
CA SER A 191 -3.37 -32.04 -2.23
C SER A 191 -3.87 -33.48 -2.39
N ASN A 192 -5.03 -33.78 -1.78
CA ASN A 192 -5.79 -34.99 -2.09
C ASN A 192 -7.03 -34.51 -2.85
N LEU A 193 -6.95 -34.49 -4.18
CA LEU A 193 -8.12 -34.46 -5.04
C LEU A 193 -8.25 -35.85 -5.63
N SER A 194 -9.25 -36.58 -5.14
CA SER A 194 -9.76 -37.83 -5.72
C SER A 194 -10.69 -37.52 -6.88
#